data_AF-A0A0X3PN44-F1
#
_entry.id   AF-A0A0X3PN44-F1
#
_cell.length_a   1.000
_cell.length_b   1.000
_cell.length_c   1.000
_cell.angle_alpha   90.00
_cell.angle_beta   90.00
_cell.angle_gamma   90.00
#
_symmetry.space_group_name_H-M   'P 1'
#
loop_
_entity.id
_entity.type
_entity.pdbx_description
1 polymer ?
#
loop_
_entity_poly.entity_id
_entity_poly.type
_entity_poly.pdbx_seq_one_letter_code
_entity_poly.pdbx_strand_id
1 'polypeptide(L)'
;IRQHLTKSCILPCSKSYSTLPGEGKRPIYMDFQATTPVDPRVLDAMLPYFIGSYGNPHSRTHMYGWECEKAVEVARAEVAELINADPKEIIFTSGATESNNLSIKGVARFYRSTKRHIIASQIEHKCVLDSCRAMESEGFKVTYLPVQKNGLVSPEELEKAIQPDTAIVSIMAVNNEIGVTQPIDEISRICKAKSVFFHTDAAQAVGKIPIDVKKTECRLDVY
;
A
#
# COMPACT_ATOMS: atom_id res chain seq x y z
N ILE A 1 -9.50 -16.68 42.64
CA ILE A 1 -8.44 -15.96 41.88
C ILE A 1 -8.96 -15.64 40.47
N ARG A 2 -10.10 -14.96 40.42
CA ARG A 2 -10.83 -14.48 39.22
C ARG A 2 -11.64 -13.30 39.77
N GLN A 3 -11.31 -12.06 39.37
CA GLN A 3 -12.17 -10.85 39.39
C GLN A 3 -11.44 -9.48 39.39
N HIS A 4 -10.13 -9.37 39.13
CA HIS A 4 -9.44 -8.05 39.25
C HIS A 4 -8.61 -7.58 38.03
N LEU A 5 -8.93 -7.98 36.80
CA LEU A 5 -8.19 -7.52 35.60
C LEU A 5 -9.05 -6.87 34.51
N THR A 6 -10.18 -6.26 34.88
CA THR A 6 -11.04 -5.53 33.94
C THR A 6 -11.39 -4.13 34.45
N LYS A 7 -10.37 -3.29 34.64
CA LYS A 7 -10.46 -1.82 34.67
C LYS A 7 -9.03 -1.25 34.70
N SER A 8 -8.81 -0.18 33.94
CA SER A 8 -7.60 0.66 33.87
C SER A 8 -6.38 0.15 33.08
N CYS A 9 -6.46 0.19 31.75
CA CYS A 9 -5.30 0.51 30.90
C CYS A 9 -5.71 1.49 29.79
N ILE A 10 -6.49 2.52 30.12
CA ILE A 10 -6.34 3.80 29.42
C ILE A 10 -5.28 4.53 30.24
N LEU A 11 -4.01 4.30 29.90
CA LEU A 11 -2.94 5.10 30.46
C LEU A 11 -3.24 6.57 30.13
N PRO A 12 -3.27 7.48 31.12
CA PRO A 12 -3.33 8.89 30.83
C PRO A 12 -2.17 9.23 29.90
N CYS A 13 -2.47 9.89 28.79
CA CYS A 13 -1.50 10.51 27.89
C CYS A 13 -0.81 11.69 28.64
N SER A 14 -0.10 11.41 29.73
CA SER A 14 0.64 12.37 30.54
C SER A 14 2.09 11.94 30.75
N LYS A 15 2.40 10.66 30.53
CA LYS A 15 3.76 10.21 30.23
C LYS A 15 3.87 10.03 28.73
N SER A 16 3.99 11.15 28.02
CA SER A 16 4.47 11.13 26.65
C SER A 16 5.75 10.28 26.61
N TYR A 17 5.88 9.43 25.60
CA TYR A 17 7.13 8.76 25.24
C TYR A 17 8.21 9.78 24.77
N SER A 18 8.25 10.95 25.40
CA SER A 18 9.07 12.09 25.04
C SER A 18 10.27 12.19 25.97
N THR A 19 11.42 12.21 25.31
CA THR A 19 12.76 12.63 25.75
C THR A 19 13.43 11.80 26.85
N LEU A 20 14.65 11.34 26.51
CA LEU A 20 15.69 11.08 27.49
C LEU A 20 15.86 12.32 28.38
N PRO A 21 16.06 12.18 29.70
CA PRO A 21 16.21 13.32 30.59
C PRO A 21 17.43 14.16 30.20
N GLY A 22 17.25 15.46 29.93
CA GLY A 22 18.34 16.43 29.73
C GLY A 22 18.35 17.18 28.39
N GLU A 23 17.56 16.76 27.41
CA GLU A 23 17.45 17.47 26.13
C GLU A 23 16.26 18.45 26.14
N GLY A 24 16.44 19.66 25.58
CA GLY A 24 15.40 20.69 25.52
C GLY A 24 14.12 20.26 24.79
N LYS A 25 13.13 21.16 24.68
CA LYS A 25 11.87 20.87 23.99
C LYS A 25 12.15 20.39 22.55
N ARG A 26 11.74 19.16 22.21
CA ARG A 26 11.84 18.62 20.85
C ARG A 26 11.09 19.52 19.85
N PRO A 27 11.57 19.62 18.60
CA PRO A 27 10.84 20.33 17.56
C PRO A 27 9.48 19.66 17.30
N ILE A 28 8.51 20.46 16.87
CA ILE A 28 7.21 19.95 16.43
C ILE A 28 7.42 19.12 15.16
N TYR A 29 6.95 17.87 15.16
CA TYR A 29 7.03 17.00 13.99
C TYR A 29 5.90 17.34 13.01
N MET A 30 6.25 17.88 11.84
CA MET A 30 5.31 18.28 10.78
C MET A 30 5.62 17.56 9.46
N ASP A 31 6.09 16.31 9.54
CA ASP A 31 6.59 15.52 8.39
C ASP A 31 5.93 14.12 8.32
N PHE A 32 4.63 14.05 8.62
CA PHE A 32 3.87 12.80 8.70
C PHE A 32 3.71 12.08 7.35
N GLN A 33 3.96 12.76 6.23
CA GLN A 33 3.98 12.14 4.90
C GLN A 33 5.24 11.30 4.68
N ALA A 34 6.36 11.63 5.33
CA ALA A 34 7.59 10.85 5.24
C ALA A 34 7.49 9.55 6.06
N THR A 35 7.08 9.66 7.33
CA THR A 35 6.78 8.50 8.19
C THR A 35 5.92 8.93 9.39
N THR A 36 5.36 7.96 10.10
CA THR A 36 4.51 8.22 11.27
C THR A 36 5.04 7.50 12.51
N PRO A 37 4.88 8.08 13.71
CA PRO A 37 5.17 7.36 14.94
C PRO A 37 4.23 6.16 15.09
N VAL A 38 4.77 5.02 15.51
CA VAL A 38 3.97 3.82 15.80
C VAL A 38 2.94 4.13 16.90
N ASP A 39 1.67 3.82 16.65
CA ASP A 39 0.62 3.96 17.66
C ASP A 39 0.92 3.01 18.84
N PRO A 40 0.82 3.46 20.10
CA PRO A 40 1.08 2.61 21.26
C PRO A 40 0.27 1.31 21.27
N ARG A 41 -0.95 1.30 20.71
CA ARG A 41 -1.80 0.10 20.58
C ARG A 41 -1.23 -0.89 19.58
N VAL A 42 -0.61 -0.41 18.50
CA VAL A 42 0.09 -1.25 17.52
C VAL A 42 1.32 -1.87 18.16
N LEU A 43 2.11 -1.08 18.91
CA LEU A 43 3.26 -1.61 19.63
C LEU A 43 2.86 -2.70 20.64
N ASP A 44 1.82 -2.46 21.43
CA ASP A 44 1.29 -3.43 22.39
C ASP A 44 0.85 -4.74 21.73
N ALA A 45 0.20 -4.66 20.56
CA ALA A 45 -0.17 -5.84 19.76
C ALA A 45 1.04 -6.59 19.17
N MET A 46 2.14 -5.88 18.85
CA MET A 46 3.36 -6.48 18.29
C MET A 46 4.20 -7.21 19.34
N LEU A 47 4.33 -6.65 20.55
CA LEU A 47 5.25 -7.13 21.60
C LEU A 47 5.13 -8.64 21.93
N PRO A 48 3.93 -9.25 22.01
CA PRO A 48 3.79 -10.69 22.27
C PRO A 48 4.56 -11.57 21.30
N TYR A 49 4.65 -11.18 20.02
CA TYR A 49 5.31 -11.95 18.97
C TYR A 49 6.85 -11.83 18.99
N PHE A 50 7.38 -10.82 19.68
CA PHE A 50 8.82 -10.67 19.89
C PHE A 50 9.35 -11.44 21.10
N ILE A 51 8.49 -11.77 22.07
CA ILE A 51 8.90 -12.31 23.37
C ILE A 51 8.40 -13.74 23.56
N GLY A 52 7.10 -13.98 23.34
CA GLY A 52 6.44 -15.25 23.65
C GLY A 52 6.13 -16.09 22.42
N SER A 53 5.47 -15.50 21.43
CA SER A 53 4.99 -16.18 20.21
C SER A 53 5.89 -15.86 19.02
N TYR A 54 7.16 -16.29 19.09
CA TYR A 54 8.21 -16.02 18.10
C TYR A 54 8.34 -17.11 17.01
N GLY A 55 7.37 -18.04 16.93
CA GLY A 55 7.41 -19.17 16.01
C GLY A 55 7.36 -18.75 14.54
N ASN A 56 7.92 -19.59 13.66
CA ASN A 56 7.76 -19.41 12.22
C ASN A 56 6.33 -19.82 11.80
N PRO A 57 5.53 -18.93 11.18
CA PRO A 57 4.16 -19.25 10.75
C PRO A 57 4.09 -20.37 9.69
N HIS A 58 5.21 -20.71 9.03
CA HIS A 58 5.27 -21.85 8.10
C HIS A 58 5.53 -23.20 8.77
N SER A 59 5.80 -23.23 10.08
CA SER A 59 5.99 -24.47 10.83
C SER A 59 4.66 -25.16 11.11
N ARG A 60 4.35 -26.20 10.33
CA ARG A 60 3.06 -26.92 10.41
C ARG A 60 2.98 -28.00 11.49
N THR A 61 4.08 -28.31 12.19
CA THR A 61 4.18 -29.50 13.05
C THR A 61 4.07 -29.21 14.54
N HIS A 62 4.03 -27.95 14.96
CA HIS A 62 4.06 -27.59 16.37
C HIS A 62 3.28 -26.32 16.70
N MET A 63 2.87 -26.21 17.96
CA MET A 63 2.00 -25.13 18.47
C MET A 63 2.53 -23.72 18.19
N TYR A 64 3.84 -23.48 18.35
CA TYR A 64 4.44 -22.17 18.06
C TYR A 64 4.22 -21.70 16.60
N GLY A 65 4.10 -22.63 15.65
CA GLY A 65 3.86 -22.27 14.25
C GLY A 65 2.38 -21.96 14.01
N TRP A 66 1.49 -22.78 14.55
CA TRP A 66 0.03 -22.59 14.44
C TRP A 66 -0.45 -21.29 15.08
N GLU A 67 0.11 -20.90 16.22
CA GLU A 67 -0.22 -19.63 16.89
C GLU A 67 0.18 -18.42 16.02
N CYS A 68 1.38 -18.44 15.44
CA CYS A 68 1.86 -17.39 14.56
C CYS A 68 1.13 -17.36 13.21
N GLU A 69 0.82 -18.52 12.63
CA GLU A 69 0.01 -18.63 11.41
C GLU A 69 -1.37 -17.99 11.63
N LYS A 70 -2.02 -18.32 12.75
CA LYS A 70 -3.31 -17.71 13.11
C LYS A 70 -3.21 -16.19 13.24
N ALA A 71 -2.13 -15.67 13.83
CA ALA A 71 -1.92 -14.24 13.97
C ALA A 71 -1.77 -13.54 12.61
N VAL A 72 -1.00 -14.15 11.69
CA VAL A 72 -0.83 -13.63 10.32
C VAL A 72 -2.17 -13.61 9.58
N GLU A 73 -2.99 -14.66 9.71
CA GLU A 73 -4.29 -14.71 9.03
C GLU A 73 -5.32 -13.73 9.62
N VAL A 74 -5.27 -13.45 10.94
CA VAL A 74 -6.06 -12.38 11.55
C VAL A 74 -5.63 -11.01 10.99
N ALA A 75 -4.34 -10.72 10.97
CA ALA A 75 -3.82 -9.47 10.43
C ALA A 75 -4.19 -9.32 8.93
N ARG A 76 -4.14 -10.41 8.17
CA ARG A 76 -4.55 -10.44 6.76
C ARG A 76 -6.03 -10.07 6.59
N ALA A 77 -6.89 -10.63 7.44
CA ALA A 77 -8.32 -10.32 7.42
C ALA A 77 -8.61 -8.86 7.79
N GLU A 78 -7.93 -8.30 8.79
CA GLU A 78 -8.06 -6.90 9.19
C GLU A 78 -7.65 -5.92 8.07
N VAL A 79 -6.54 -6.20 7.37
CA VAL A 79 -6.11 -5.42 6.21
C VAL A 79 -7.11 -5.55 5.06
N ALA A 80 -7.62 -6.75 4.80
CA ALA A 80 -8.62 -6.97 3.76
C ALA A 80 -9.92 -6.20 4.04
N GLU A 81 -10.39 -6.21 5.28
CA GLU A 81 -11.58 -5.47 5.72
C GLU A 81 -11.42 -3.96 5.51
N LEU A 82 -10.23 -3.40 5.83
CA LEU A 82 -9.94 -1.98 5.68
C LEU A 82 -10.14 -1.47 4.25
N ILE A 83 -9.90 -2.32 3.24
CA ILE A 83 -10.00 -1.97 1.81
C ILE A 83 -11.14 -2.71 1.09
N ASN A 84 -11.99 -3.43 1.83
CA ASN A 84 -13.07 -4.27 1.31
C ASN A 84 -12.61 -5.39 0.33
N ALA A 85 -11.41 -5.94 0.50
CA ALA A 85 -10.85 -7.05 -0.29
C ALA A 85 -11.23 -8.43 0.24
N ASP A 86 -10.97 -9.50 -0.53
CA ASP A 86 -10.89 -10.86 0.03
C ASP A 86 -9.51 -11.05 0.69
N PRO A 87 -9.42 -11.64 1.90
CA PRO A 87 -8.13 -11.91 2.54
C PRO A 87 -7.13 -12.63 1.65
N LYS A 88 -7.57 -13.51 0.73
CA LYS A 88 -6.70 -14.23 -0.20
C LYS A 88 -6.01 -13.33 -1.23
N GLU A 89 -6.50 -12.11 -1.41
CA GLU A 89 -5.93 -11.11 -2.32
C GLU A 89 -4.83 -10.28 -1.64
N ILE A 90 -4.69 -10.36 -0.31
CA ILE A 90 -3.69 -9.61 0.45
C ILE A 90 -2.36 -10.37 0.48
N ILE A 91 -1.32 -9.75 -0.05
CA ILE A 91 0.06 -10.24 -0.03
C ILE A 91 0.89 -9.29 0.82
N PHE A 92 1.48 -9.79 1.92
CA PHE A 92 2.38 -8.99 2.74
C PHE A 92 3.74 -8.85 2.06
N THR A 93 4.24 -7.61 2.00
CA THR A 93 5.57 -7.29 1.50
C THR A 93 6.37 -6.54 2.57
N SER A 94 7.63 -6.18 2.30
CA SER A 94 8.43 -5.35 3.20
C SER A 94 8.02 -3.87 3.22
N GLY A 95 7.13 -3.46 2.33
CA GLY A 95 6.58 -2.12 2.25
C GLY A 95 6.19 -1.72 0.83
N ALA A 96 5.51 -0.58 0.70
CA ALA A 96 4.95 -0.10 -0.57
C ALA A 96 5.96 -0.02 -1.74
N THR A 97 7.26 0.18 -1.45
CA THR A 97 8.29 0.14 -2.51
C THR A 97 8.41 -1.26 -3.12
N GLU A 98 8.39 -2.32 -2.32
CA GLU A 98 8.40 -3.70 -2.81
C GLU A 98 7.10 -4.04 -3.52
N SER A 99 5.94 -3.67 -2.96
CA SER A 99 4.62 -3.92 -3.57
C SER A 99 4.53 -3.26 -4.95
N ASN A 100 4.85 -1.97 -5.07
CA ASN A 100 4.89 -1.25 -6.34
C ASN A 100 5.81 -1.93 -7.38
N ASN A 101 6.97 -2.43 -6.93
CA ASN A 101 7.89 -3.17 -7.81
C ASN A 101 7.27 -4.51 -8.24
N LEU A 102 6.65 -5.24 -7.31
CA LEU A 102 6.01 -6.52 -7.56
C LEU A 102 4.86 -6.39 -8.56
N SER A 103 3.99 -5.39 -8.41
CA SER A 103 2.87 -5.19 -9.34
C SER A 103 3.33 -4.79 -10.73
N ILE A 104 4.18 -3.77 -10.84
CA ILE A 104 4.61 -3.27 -12.16
C ILE A 104 5.45 -4.32 -12.87
N LYS A 105 6.53 -4.79 -12.24
CA LYS A 105 7.46 -5.74 -12.86
C LYS A 105 6.83 -7.12 -12.99
N GLY A 106 6.03 -7.56 -12.02
CA GLY A 106 5.36 -8.85 -12.04
C GLY A 106 4.35 -8.95 -13.19
N VAL A 107 3.43 -7.99 -13.30
CA VAL A 107 2.43 -7.99 -14.39
C VAL A 107 3.10 -7.80 -15.75
N ALA A 108 4.04 -6.86 -15.88
CA ALA A 108 4.75 -6.64 -17.13
C ALA A 108 5.50 -7.89 -17.60
N ARG A 109 6.26 -8.55 -16.71
CA ARG A 109 7.02 -9.76 -17.04
C ARG A 109 6.14 -10.98 -17.31
N PHE A 110 5.03 -11.12 -16.59
CA PHE A 110 4.09 -12.24 -16.81
C PHE A 110 3.45 -12.18 -18.20
N TYR A 111 3.02 -10.99 -18.65
CA TYR A 111 2.39 -10.80 -19.96
C TYR A 111 3.39 -10.40 -21.06
N ARG A 112 4.69 -10.54 -20.82
CA ARG A 112 5.76 -10.08 -21.71
C ARG A 112 5.64 -10.61 -23.15
N SER A 113 5.05 -11.79 -23.36
CA SER A 113 4.87 -12.34 -24.71
C SER A 113 3.80 -11.62 -25.54
N THR A 114 2.80 -11.01 -24.90
CA THR A 114 1.62 -10.44 -25.57
C THR A 114 1.45 -8.94 -25.35
N LYS A 115 1.94 -8.41 -24.23
CA LYS A 115 1.77 -7.01 -23.81
C LYS A 115 3.14 -6.40 -23.50
N ARG A 116 3.43 -5.25 -24.12
CA ARG A 116 4.75 -4.58 -24.11
C ARG A 116 4.68 -3.10 -23.76
N HIS A 117 3.50 -2.61 -23.39
CA HIS A 117 3.28 -1.21 -23.07
C HIS A 117 2.82 -1.03 -21.61
N ILE A 118 3.35 -0.03 -20.92
CA ILE A 118 3.02 0.34 -19.55
C ILE A 118 2.64 1.83 -19.54
N ILE A 119 1.65 2.21 -18.73
CA ILE A 119 1.27 3.61 -18.56
C ILE A 119 1.45 3.99 -17.09
N ALA A 120 2.10 5.12 -16.82
CA ALA A 120 2.23 5.68 -15.48
C ALA A 120 1.99 7.20 -15.52
N SER A 121 1.67 7.84 -14.39
CA SER A 121 1.64 9.30 -14.32
C SER A 121 3.05 9.89 -14.15
N GLN A 122 3.25 11.16 -14.52
CA GLN A 122 4.54 11.85 -14.29
C GLN A 122 4.79 12.18 -12.81
N ILE A 123 3.76 12.14 -11.97
CA ILE A 123 3.81 12.55 -10.56
C ILE A 123 3.82 11.35 -9.60
N GLU A 124 4.05 10.14 -10.11
CA GLU A 124 4.15 8.94 -9.27
C GLU A 124 5.36 9.01 -8.32
N HIS A 125 5.30 8.22 -7.26
CA HIS A 125 6.46 8.05 -6.38
C HIS A 125 7.64 7.44 -7.14
N LYS A 126 8.86 7.77 -6.70
CA LYS A 126 10.11 7.35 -7.36
C LYS A 126 10.21 5.84 -7.59
N CYS A 127 9.67 5.01 -6.69
CA CYS A 127 9.71 3.55 -6.87
C CYS A 127 8.89 3.06 -8.08
N VAL A 128 7.80 3.74 -8.44
CA VAL A 128 7.01 3.46 -9.64
C VAL A 128 7.77 3.92 -10.88
N LEU A 129 8.25 5.17 -10.88
CA LEU A 129 9.01 5.73 -12.01
C LEU A 129 10.29 4.93 -12.30
N ASP A 130 11.05 4.56 -11.28
CA ASP A 130 12.27 3.76 -11.44
C ASP A 130 11.96 2.30 -11.83
N SER A 131 10.81 1.75 -11.40
CA SER A 131 10.33 0.45 -11.90
C SER A 131 9.99 0.52 -13.38
N CYS A 132 9.30 1.57 -13.82
CA CYS A 132 9.01 1.83 -15.22
C CYS A 132 10.29 1.97 -16.05
N ARG A 133 11.28 2.76 -15.60
CA ARG A 133 12.59 2.90 -16.27
C ARG A 133 13.34 1.58 -16.39
N ALA A 134 13.26 0.73 -15.36
CA ALA A 134 13.82 -0.61 -15.43
C ALA A 134 13.11 -1.46 -16.51
N MET A 135 11.79 -1.31 -16.66
CA MET A 135 11.03 -1.98 -17.73
C MET A 135 11.37 -1.44 -19.12
N GLU A 136 11.64 -0.13 -19.27
CA GLU A 136 12.16 0.43 -20.52
C GLU A 136 13.48 -0.24 -20.94
N SER A 137 14.38 -0.46 -19.97
CA SER A 137 15.64 -1.17 -20.20
C SER A 137 15.45 -2.65 -20.56
N GLU A 138 14.33 -3.27 -20.17
CA GLU A 138 13.94 -4.65 -20.54
C GLU A 138 13.15 -4.73 -21.87
N GLY A 139 12.99 -3.59 -22.56
CA GLY A 139 12.36 -3.47 -23.88
C GLY A 139 10.85 -3.25 -23.85
N PHE A 140 10.29 -2.77 -22.73
CA PHE A 140 8.91 -2.28 -22.68
C PHE A 140 8.85 -0.82 -23.13
N LYS A 141 7.71 -0.41 -23.67
CA LYS A 141 7.38 1.00 -23.91
C LYS A 141 6.67 1.53 -22.67
N VAL A 142 7.09 2.69 -22.16
CA VAL A 142 6.38 3.36 -21.06
C VAL A 142 5.84 4.69 -21.55
N THR A 143 4.56 4.94 -21.33
CA THR A 143 3.94 6.25 -21.51
C THR A 143 3.78 6.92 -20.15
N TYR A 144 4.44 8.07 -19.97
CA TYR A 144 4.28 8.91 -18.77
C TYR A 144 3.24 10.00 -19.03
N LEU A 145 2.02 9.81 -18.51
CA LEU A 145 0.91 10.74 -18.67
C LEU A 145 1.20 12.07 -17.99
N PRO A 146 1.00 13.20 -18.69
CA PRO A 146 1.06 14.51 -18.05
C PRO A 146 -0.11 14.67 -17.08
N VAL A 147 0.02 15.62 -16.17
CA VAL A 147 -1.07 16.03 -15.27
C VAL A 147 -1.50 17.45 -15.61
N GLN A 148 -2.77 17.74 -15.33
CA GLN A 148 -3.30 19.09 -15.38
C GLN A 148 -2.62 19.98 -14.32
N LYS A 149 -2.82 21.31 -14.41
CA LYS A 149 -2.25 22.27 -13.43
C LYS A 149 -2.69 22.02 -11.98
N ASN A 150 -3.81 21.32 -11.77
CA ASN A 150 -4.32 20.91 -10.47
C ASN A 150 -3.75 19.56 -9.99
N GLY A 151 -2.83 18.94 -10.74
CA GLY A 151 -2.23 17.64 -10.41
C GLY A 151 -3.07 16.43 -10.82
N LEU A 152 -4.24 16.61 -11.44
CA LEU A 152 -5.11 15.49 -11.85
C LEU A 152 -4.68 14.91 -13.20
N VAL A 153 -4.73 13.58 -13.30
CA VAL A 153 -4.63 12.87 -14.59
C VAL A 153 -5.95 13.04 -15.35
N SER A 154 -5.86 13.38 -16.63
CA SER A 154 -7.04 13.47 -17.51
C SER A 154 -7.52 12.06 -17.90
N PRO A 155 -8.78 11.68 -17.58
CA PRO A 155 -9.34 10.39 -18.00
C PRO A 155 -9.32 10.21 -19.53
N GLU A 156 -9.53 11.30 -20.29
CA GLU A 156 -9.50 11.27 -21.75
C GLU A 156 -8.10 11.02 -22.32
N GLU A 157 -7.06 11.56 -21.68
CA GLU A 157 -5.67 11.33 -22.10
C GLU A 157 -5.24 9.91 -21.76
N LEU A 158 -5.63 9.40 -20.59
CA LEU A 158 -5.46 7.99 -20.25
C LEU A 158 -6.13 7.10 -21.29
N GLU A 159 -7.38 7.40 -21.66
CA GLU A 159 -8.11 6.59 -22.62
C GLU A 159 -7.41 6.52 -23.99
N LYS A 160 -6.87 7.65 -24.46
CA LYS A 160 -6.12 7.76 -25.72
C LYS A 160 -4.75 7.07 -25.65
N ALA A 161 -4.12 7.03 -24.48
CA ALA A 161 -2.82 6.40 -24.29
C ALA A 161 -2.89 4.87 -24.24
N ILE A 162 -4.05 4.29 -23.90
CA ILE A 162 -4.22 2.84 -23.85
C ILE A 162 -4.14 2.24 -25.27
N GLN A 163 -3.14 1.38 -25.44
CA GLN A 163 -2.87 0.59 -26.63
C GLN A 163 -3.29 -0.88 -26.45
N PRO A 164 -3.51 -1.65 -27.53
CA PRO A 164 -3.87 -3.07 -27.44
C PRO A 164 -2.86 -3.94 -26.67
N ASP A 165 -1.57 -3.59 -26.72
CA ASP A 165 -0.48 -4.26 -26.02
C ASP A 165 -0.19 -3.67 -24.63
N THR A 166 -1.10 -2.85 -24.07
CA THR A 166 -0.95 -2.30 -22.71
C THR A 166 -1.13 -3.39 -21.67
N ALA A 167 -0.09 -3.59 -20.86
CA ALA A 167 -0.04 -4.52 -19.73
C ALA A 167 -0.77 -3.94 -18.53
N ILE A 168 -0.32 -2.78 -18.08
CA ILE A 168 -0.70 -2.21 -16.79
C ILE A 168 -0.70 -0.68 -16.85
N VAL A 169 -1.67 -0.09 -16.17
CA VAL A 169 -1.75 1.34 -15.87
C VAL A 169 -1.45 1.50 -14.38
N SER A 170 -0.49 2.36 -14.02
CA SER A 170 -0.13 2.70 -12.65
C SER A 170 -0.43 4.17 -12.38
N ILE A 171 -1.44 4.45 -11.54
CA ILE A 171 -1.75 5.83 -11.12
C ILE A 171 -1.96 5.84 -9.60
N MET A 172 -1.16 6.61 -8.88
CA MET A 172 -1.25 6.74 -7.41
C MET A 172 -2.59 7.32 -6.96
N ALA A 173 -3.11 6.86 -5.82
CA ALA A 173 -4.40 7.32 -5.30
C ALA A 173 -4.31 8.74 -4.71
N VAL A 174 -3.26 9.01 -3.93
CA VAL A 174 -2.99 10.32 -3.32
C VAL A 174 -1.52 10.66 -3.49
N ASN A 175 -1.24 11.84 -4.05
CA ASN A 175 0.13 12.30 -4.21
C ASN A 175 0.75 12.69 -2.87
N ASN A 176 1.97 12.20 -2.62
CA ASN A 176 2.68 12.38 -1.36
C ASN A 176 3.26 13.80 -1.16
N GLU A 177 3.41 14.59 -2.22
CA GLU A 177 3.99 15.95 -2.16
C GLU A 177 2.90 17.02 -2.05
N ILE A 178 1.91 16.98 -2.95
CA ILE A 178 0.86 18.00 -3.05
C ILE A 178 -0.50 17.56 -2.46
N GLY A 179 -0.66 16.29 -2.07
CA GLY A 179 -1.88 15.77 -1.46
C GLY A 179 -3.08 15.62 -2.41
N VAL A 180 -2.87 15.79 -3.72
CA VAL A 180 -3.94 15.67 -4.73
C VAL A 180 -4.42 14.21 -4.80
N THR A 181 -5.73 14.03 -4.74
CA THR A 181 -6.40 12.73 -4.85
C THR A 181 -6.81 12.47 -6.30
N GLN A 182 -6.37 11.36 -6.89
CA GLN A 182 -6.71 10.99 -8.26
C GLN A 182 -8.10 10.35 -8.34
N PRO A 183 -8.82 10.48 -9.48
CA PRO A 183 -10.13 9.85 -9.68
C PRO A 183 -9.99 8.36 -10.02
N ILE A 184 -9.51 7.55 -9.06
CA ILE A 184 -9.22 6.12 -9.24
C ILE A 184 -10.44 5.29 -9.67
N ASP A 185 -11.64 5.67 -9.25
CA ASP A 185 -12.92 5.03 -9.65
C ASP A 185 -13.27 5.26 -11.12
N GLU A 186 -12.83 6.38 -11.70
CA GLU A 186 -13.04 6.65 -13.13
C GLU A 186 -11.97 5.99 -13.98
N ILE A 187 -10.71 6.10 -13.54
CA ILE A 187 -9.54 5.45 -14.16
C ILE A 187 -9.75 3.93 -14.25
N SER A 188 -10.17 3.31 -13.15
CA SER A 188 -10.43 1.87 -13.11
C SER A 188 -11.49 1.42 -14.11
N ARG A 189 -12.60 2.17 -14.23
CA ARG A 189 -13.66 1.89 -15.22
C ARG A 189 -13.12 1.92 -16.65
N ILE A 190 -12.25 2.88 -16.97
CA ILE A 190 -11.59 2.96 -18.28
C ILE A 190 -10.67 1.76 -18.52
N CYS A 191 -9.83 1.40 -17.54
CA CYS A 191 -8.93 0.25 -17.63
C CYS A 191 -9.69 -1.05 -17.80
N LYS A 192 -10.78 -1.24 -17.04
CA LYS A 192 -11.67 -2.41 -17.15
C LYS A 192 -12.31 -2.50 -18.52
N ALA A 193 -12.87 -1.41 -19.03
CA ALA A 193 -13.51 -1.37 -20.35
C ALA A 193 -12.56 -1.78 -21.49
N LYS A 194 -11.25 -1.57 -21.31
CA LYS A 194 -10.20 -1.94 -22.28
C LYS A 194 -9.43 -3.20 -21.90
N SER A 195 -9.84 -3.94 -20.88
CA SER A 195 -9.17 -5.17 -20.41
C SER A 195 -7.67 -4.97 -20.10
N VAL A 196 -7.35 -3.89 -19.40
CA VAL A 196 -6.00 -3.55 -18.93
C VAL A 196 -5.95 -3.62 -17.40
N PHE A 197 -4.85 -4.13 -16.85
CA PHE A 197 -4.67 -4.13 -15.40
C PHE A 197 -4.49 -2.70 -14.89
N PHE A 198 -5.15 -2.37 -13.79
CA PHE A 198 -4.98 -1.11 -13.10
C PHE A 198 -4.35 -1.36 -11.74
N HIS A 199 -3.24 -0.66 -11.50
CA HIS A 199 -2.49 -0.59 -10.26
C HIS A 199 -2.58 0.84 -9.70
N THR A 200 -2.73 0.95 -8.38
CA THR A 200 -2.72 2.24 -7.69
C THR A 200 -1.89 2.16 -6.42
N ASP A 201 -0.94 3.09 -6.32
CA ASP A 201 -0.18 3.30 -5.07
C ASP A 201 -1.09 4.04 -4.08
N ALA A 202 -1.54 3.31 -3.06
CA ALA A 202 -2.44 3.80 -2.03
C ALA A 202 -1.73 4.09 -0.70
N ALA A 203 -0.39 4.18 -0.65
CA ALA A 203 0.38 4.33 0.59
C ALA A 203 0.01 5.59 1.39
N GLN A 204 -0.39 6.67 0.70
CA GLN A 204 -0.85 7.91 1.33
C GLN A 204 -2.37 7.99 1.52
N ALA A 205 -3.12 7.05 0.95
CA ALA A 205 -4.57 7.04 0.95
C ALA A 205 -5.16 6.15 2.05
N VAL A 206 -4.60 4.94 2.22
CA VAL A 206 -5.11 3.94 3.17
C VAL A 206 -5.11 4.49 4.59
N GLY A 207 -6.24 4.33 5.29
CA GLY A 207 -6.45 4.85 6.64
C GLY A 207 -6.71 6.36 6.74
N LYS A 208 -6.60 7.12 5.64
CA LYS A 208 -6.90 8.57 5.58
C LYS A 208 -8.15 8.88 4.77
N ILE A 209 -8.32 8.19 3.64
CA ILE A 209 -9.52 8.25 2.81
C ILE A 209 -10.12 6.85 2.65
N PRO A 210 -11.45 6.71 2.48
CA PRO A 210 -12.07 5.43 2.21
C PRO A 210 -11.55 4.84 0.89
N ILE A 211 -11.15 3.57 0.93
CA ILE A 211 -10.76 2.79 -0.25
C ILE A 211 -11.64 1.54 -0.29
N ASP A 212 -12.22 1.24 -1.45
CA ASP A 212 -13.07 0.07 -1.66
C ASP A 212 -12.65 -0.62 -2.96
N VAL A 213 -11.87 -1.70 -2.83
CA VAL A 213 -11.28 -2.39 -3.99
C VAL A 213 -12.36 -3.06 -4.86
N LYS A 214 -13.49 -3.48 -4.26
CA LYS A 214 -14.60 -4.11 -4.98
C LYS A 214 -15.34 -3.09 -5.81
N LYS A 215 -15.47 -1.87 -5.30
CA LYS A 215 -16.03 -0.74 -6.06
C LYS A 215 -15.09 -0.29 -7.17
N THR A 216 -13.80 -0.21 -6.88
CA THR A 216 -12.78 0.32 -7.79
C THR A 216 -12.24 -0.74 -8.77
N GLU A 217 -12.65 -2.01 -8.70
CA GLU A 217 -12.25 -3.12 -9.60
C GLU A 217 -10.77 -3.09 -10.05
N CYS A 218 -9.89 -2.73 -9.12
CA CYS A 218 -8.49 -2.50 -9.37
C CYS A 218 -7.65 -3.52 -8.58
N ARG A 219 -6.45 -3.81 -9.08
CA ARG A 219 -5.44 -4.46 -8.25
C ARG A 219 -4.77 -3.36 -7.44
N LEU A 220 -5.17 -3.27 -6.17
CA LEU A 220 -4.68 -2.29 -5.20
C LEU A 220 -3.47 -2.86 -4.47
N ASP A 221 -2.37 -2.11 -4.45
CA ASP A 221 -1.23 -2.44 -3.60
C ASP A 221 -1.31 -1.65 -2.31
N VAL A 222 -1.31 -2.38 -1.21
CA VAL A 222 -1.44 -1.85 0.14
C VAL A 222 -0.38 -2.53 1.00
N TYR A 223 0.62 -1.74 1.41
CA TYR A 223 1.72 -2.05 2.34
C TYR A 223 2.56 -3.31 2.08
#